data_AF-A0A165D368-F1
#
_entry.id   AF-A0A165D368-F1
#
_cell.length_a   1.000
_cell.length_b   1.000
_cell.length_c   1.000
_cell.angle_alpha   90.00
_cell.angle_beta   90.00
_cell.angle_gamma   90.00
#
_symmetry.space_group_name_H-M   'P 1'
#
loop_
_entity.id
_entity.type
_entity.pdbx_description
1 polymer ?
#
loop_
_entity_poly.entity_id
_entity_poly.type
_entity_poly.pdbx_seq_one_letter_code
_entity_poly.pdbx_strand_id
1 'polypeptide(L)'
;MSLPSPPLPTLIPSLLLTSQHALSRGQQLCTHAHGLTLRSADLVLAALEGEARERWGRGALEGGLEGAGGVVKALGARRGKVLEEIRKWDILRDEATEALDSQLDRMAHMLVPPSMYALRRDGEAEGVDPFDEGEAEEDAVDGSGLETSAGSRDAGSSVGGRTKGGRNGKGGEGDRSRWKNLRDFVDEREVDELVERMEQDRTVLDEALRSPDVPTPHALTSALAHLRSSLPAPRPPLTPTLHALLSQQEDLTSTLSIALESLTTHYEQMQHADSDVRAGIMLEKEDVEVLVRDTQEVGPILEELEAATGQVALVGERLREAAGQRGDGAVEGAWEGLERIRMGMQDLAEHIAVIEETTAAILPVLNAHLAGVNSLQAHFQEVERAYHALVLEMARRAASREHAHGMIRELEAQLDAWRAEESRDREVFMEEAGEWLPEGLCPGMADPPERWDVRPAGLESGVDLPEDLVLALIRKSTA
;
A
#
# COMPACT_ATOMS: atom_id res chain seq x y z
N MET A 1 74.83 3.36 76.94
CA MET A 1 75.00 2.15 77.79
C MET A 1 75.15 0.98 76.86
N SER A 2 76.37 0.49 76.68
CA SER A 2 76.70 -0.57 75.72
C SER A 2 76.40 -1.93 76.36
N LEU A 3 75.40 -2.63 75.83
CA LEU A 3 75.05 -3.99 76.26
C LEU A 3 76.21 -4.95 75.90
N PRO A 4 76.51 -5.95 76.76
CA PRO A 4 77.55 -6.93 76.48
C PRO A 4 77.19 -7.75 75.24
N SER A 5 78.14 -7.85 74.30
CA SER A 5 78.07 -8.71 73.11
C SER A 5 77.78 -10.16 73.54
N PRO A 6 76.76 -10.83 72.98
CA PRO A 6 76.48 -12.23 73.28
C PRO A 6 77.67 -13.12 72.85
N PRO A 7 77.90 -14.27 73.50
CA PRO A 7 78.93 -15.19 73.07
C PRO A 7 78.62 -15.70 71.63
N LEU A 8 79.59 -15.53 70.73
CA LEU A 8 79.63 -16.02 69.34
C LEU A 8 78.87 -17.35 69.08
N PRO A 9 79.00 -18.42 69.91
CA PRO A 9 78.29 -19.69 69.69
C PRO A 9 76.75 -19.63 69.77
N THR A 10 76.16 -18.54 70.27
CA THR A 10 74.70 -18.36 70.36
C THR A 10 74.13 -17.39 69.32
N LEU A 11 74.99 -16.60 68.67
CA LEU A 11 74.60 -15.56 67.73
C LEU A 11 74.16 -16.17 66.39
N ILE A 12 74.98 -17.05 65.81
CA ILE A 12 74.71 -17.64 64.47
C ILE A 12 73.37 -18.39 64.41
N PRO A 13 73.00 -19.26 65.38
CA PRO A 13 71.69 -19.91 65.37
C PRO A 13 70.50 -18.92 65.41
N SER A 14 70.67 -17.78 66.07
CA SER A 14 69.63 -16.75 66.13
C SER A 14 69.48 -15.97 64.81
N LEU A 15 70.59 -15.69 64.12
CA LEU A 15 70.61 -15.07 62.79
C LEU A 15 70.04 -16.03 61.74
N LEU A 16 70.37 -17.32 61.84
CA LEU A 16 69.81 -18.38 60.99
C LEU A 16 68.28 -18.49 61.17
N LEU A 17 67.77 -18.45 62.40
CA LEU A 17 66.33 -18.47 62.64
C LEU A 17 65.64 -17.22 62.05
N THR A 18 66.29 -16.06 62.16
CA THR A 18 65.78 -14.79 61.63
C THR A 18 65.70 -14.81 60.11
N SER A 19 66.77 -15.26 59.43
CA SER A 19 66.81 -15.42 57.98
C SER A 19 65.82 -16.49 57.48
N GLN A 20 65.64 -17.60 58.21
CA GLN A 20 64.63 -18.61 57.89
C GLN A 20 63.21 -18.04 57.92
N HIS A 21 62.88 -17.28 58.98
CA HIS A 21 61.57 -16.65 59.10
C HIS A 21 61.34 -15.61 58.00
N ALA A 22 62.36 -14.81 57.69
CA ALA A 22 62.30 -13.83 56.61
C ALA A 22 62.09 -14.49 55.24
N LEU A 23 62.86 -15.55 54.92
CA LEU A 23 62.69 -16.30 53.68
C LEU A 23 61.28 -16.90 53.57
N SER A 24 60.77 -17.51 54.63
CA SER A 24 59.41 -18.05 54.64
C SER A 24 58.35 -16.98 54.40
N ARG A 25 58.51 -15.79 54.99
CA ARG A 25 57.59 -14.65 54.77
C ARG A 25 57.70 -14.13 53.33
N GLY A 26 58.92 -13.95 52.83
CA GLY A 26 59.17 -13.55 51.45
C GLY A 26 58.53 -14.51 50.44
N GLN A 27 58.68 -15.82 50.63
CA GLN A 27 58.04 -16.85 49.81
C GLN A 27 56.52 -16.74 49.80
N GLN A 28 55.90 -16.47 50.96
CA GLN A 28 54.45 -16.27 51.05
C GLN A 28 54.00 -15.03 50.28
N LEU A 29 54.71 -13.91 50.42
CA LEU A 29 54.43 -12.66 49.70
C LEU A 29 54.55 -12.84 48.19
N CYS A 30 55.65 -13.45 47.71
CA CYS A 30 55.85 -13.73 46.29
C CYS A 30 54.80 -14.68 45.72
N THR A 31 54.42 -15.73 46.47
CA THR A 31 53.33 -16.65 46.06
C THR A 31 52.00 -15.91 45.96
N HIS A 32 51.70 -15.02 46.90
CA HIS A 32 50.50 -14.20 46.88
C HIS A 32 50.49 -13.25 45.67
N ALA A 33 51.58 -12.50 45.47
CA ALA A 33 51.73 -11.59 44.33
C ALA A 33 51.62 -12.33 43.00
N HIS A 34 52.23 -13.52 42.87
CA HIS A 34 52.11 -14.35 41.68
C HIS A 34 50.65 -14.76 41.41
N GLY A 35 49.91 -15.16 42.46
CA GLY A 35 48.48 -15.46 42.35
C GLY A 35 47.64 -14.24 41.91
N LEU A 36 47.99 -13.03 42.36
CA LEU A 36 47.36 -11.79 41.87
C LEU A 36 47.69 -11.55 40.40
N THR A 37 48.93 -11.78 39.97
CA THR A 37 49.35 -11.63 38.57
C THR A 37 48.66 -12.58 37.61
N LEU A 38 48.48 -13.85 38.00
CA LEU A 38 47.70 -14.79 37.20
C LEU A 38 46.24 -14.32 37.03
N ARG A 39 45.60 -13.87 38.11
CA ARG A 39 44.23 -13.32 38.04
C ARG A 39 44.13 -12.05 37.19
N SER A 40 45.12 -11.16 37.30
CA SER A 40 45.22 -9.97 36.45
C SER A 40 45.33 -10.35 34.96
N ALA A 41 46.14 -11.36 34.64
CA ALA A 41 46.29 -11.85 33.27
C ALA A 41 44.97 -12.43 32.72
N ASP A 42 44.26 -13.25 33.49
CA ASP A 42 42.94 -13.79 33.11
C ASP A 42 41.92 -12.67 32.86
N LEU A 43 41.91 -11.63 33.71
CA LEU A 43 41.05 -10.47 33.55
C LEU A 43 41.38 -9.68 32.27
N VAL A 44 42.67 -9.51 31.95
CA VAL A 44 43.11 -8.85 30.72
C VAL A 44 42.69 -9.65 29.49
N LEU A 45 42.87 -10.98 29.50
CA LEU A 45 42.45 -11.83 28.39
C LEU A 45 40.94 -11.74 28.16
N ALA A 46 40.13 -11.82 29.23
CA ALA A 46 38.68 -11.67 29.13
C ALA A 46 38.29 -10.27 28.61
N ALA A 47 38.97 -9.21 29.05
CA ALA A 47 38.71 -7.83 28.60
C ALA A 47 39.07 -7.64 27.11
N LEU A 48 40.18 -8.21 26.65
CA LEU A 48 40.58 -8.19 25.25
C LEU A 48 39.64 -9.01 24.36
N GLU A 49 39.19 -10.17 24.84
CA GLU A 49 38.18 -10.98 24.16
C GLU A 49 36.85 -10.21 24.02
N GLY A 50 36.40 -9.57 25.10
CA GLY A 50 35.23 -8.70 25.09
C GLY A 50 35.39 -7.52 24.12
N GLU A 51 36.54 -6.84 24.11
CA GLU A 51 36.82 -5.77 23.15
C GLU A 51 36.77 -6.28 21.70
N ALA A 52 37.37 -7.44 21.42
CA ALA A 52 37.36 -8.03 20.10
C ALA A 52 35.94 -8.38 19.66
N ARG A 53 35.14 -8.97 20.55
CA ARG A 53 33.73 -9.30 20.33
C ARG A 53 32.89 -8.04 20.07
N GLU A 54 33.05 -6.99 20.86
CA GLU A 54 32.33 -5.72 20.68
C GLU A 54 32.69 -5.07 19.33
N ARG A 55 33.99 -5.00 19.01
CA ARG A 55 34.46 -4.40 17.75
C ARG A 55 33.95 -5.18 16.54
N TRP A 56 34.11 -6.50 16.56
CA TRP A 56 33.65 -7.36 15.47
C TRP A 56 32.12 -7.36 15.36
N GLY A 57 31.41 -7.50 16.49
CA GLY A 57 29.96 -7.49 16.57
C GLY A 57 29.37 -6.19 16.04
N ARG A 58 29.95 -5.03 16.39
CA ARG A 58 29.60 -3.74 15.79
C ARG A 58 29.77 -3.72 14.28
N GLY A 59 30.95 -4.12 13.79
CA GLY A 59 31.22 -4.10 12.35
C GLY A 59 30.25 -5.00 11.57
N ALA A 60 29.95 -6.18 12.12
CA ALA A 60 28.96 -7.10 11.57
C ALA A 60 27.54 -6.51 11.62
N LEU A 61 27.15 -5.82 12.70
CA LEU A 61 25.88 -5.11 12.82
C LEU A 61 25.76 -3.96 11.80
N GLU A 62 26.79 -3.15 11.64
CA GLU A 62 26.81 -2.05 10.66
C GLU A 62 26.65 -2.57 9.23
N GLY A 63 27.40 -3.63 8.87
CA GLY A 63 27.24 -4.30 7.58
C GLY A 63 25.87 -4.96 7.41
N GLY A 64 25.33 -5.57 8.47
CA GLY A 64 23.99 -6.17 8.47
C GLY A 64 22.89 -5.13 8.28
N LEU A 65 22.99 -3.97 8.94
CA LEU A 65 22.07 -2.84 8.78
C LEU A 65 22.12 -2.25 7.37
N GLU A 66 23.31 -2.12 6.78
CA GLU A 66 23.48 -1.65 5.41
C GLU A 66 22.84 -2.64 4.40
N GLY A 67 23.12 -3.94 4.56
CA GLY A 67 22.50 -4.99 3.77
C GLY A 67 20.98 -5.02 3.88
N ALA A 68 20.46 -4.94 5.11
CA ALA A 68 19.02 -4.86 5.38
C ALA A 68 18.40 -3.61 4.74
N GLY A 69 19.07 -2.46 4.79
CA GLY A 69 18.64 -1.25 4.09
C GLY A 69 18.54 -1.43 2.58
N GLY A 70 19.49 -2.15 1.98
CA GLY A 70 19.43 -2.53 0.57
C GLY A 70 18.23 -3.42 0.24
N VAL A 71 17.95 -4.41 1.07
CA VAL A 71 16.79 -5.32 0.92
C VAL A 71 15.47 -4.56 1.05
N VAL A 72 15.29 -3.73 2.09
CA VAL A 72 14.08 -2.92 2.27
C VAL A 72 13.84 -2.00 1.06
N LYS A 73 14.90 -1.39 0.53
CA LYS A 73 14.81 -0.56 -0.68
C LYS A 73 14.38 -1.37 -1.91
N ALA A 74 14.92 -2.56 -2.09
CA ALA A 74 14.55 -3.45 -3.20
C ALA A 74 13.10 -3.94 -3.09
N LEU A 75 12.65 -4.32 -1.89
CA LEU A 75 11.26 -4.67 -1.62
C LEU A 75 10.31 -3.50 -1.86
N GLY A 76 10.69 -2.29 -1.40
CA GLY A 76 9.94 -1.06 -1.67
C GLY A 76 9.80 -0.76 -3.17
N ALA A 77 10.87 -0.97 -3.95
CA ALA A 77 10.83 -0.79 -5.40
C ALA A 77 9.92 -1.81 -6.11
N ARG A 78 9.96 -3.09 -5.70
CA ARG A 78 9.06 -4.13 -6.21
C ARG A 78 7.59 -3.79 -5.94
N ARG A 79 7.26 -3.47 -4.69
CA ARG A 79 5.91 -3.03 -4.30
C ARG A 79 5.47 -1.80 -5.10
N GLY A 80 6.37 -0.82 -5.25
CA GLY A 80 6.11 0.40 -6.01
C GLY A 80 5.77 0.14 -7.48
N LYS A 81 6.45 -0.82 -8.12
CA LYS A 81 6.16 -1.21 -9.51
C LYS A 81 4.74 -1.77 -9.66
N VAL A 82 4.34 -2.67 -8.77
CA VAL A 82 2.99 -3.25 -8.81
C VAL A 82 1.92 -2.17 -8.59
N LEU A 83 2.11 -1.30 -7.61
CA LEU A 83 1.20 -0.17 -7.35
C LEU A 83 1.10 0.78 -8.56
N GLU A 84 2.19 0.99 -9.30
CA GLU A 84 2.17 1.80 -10.52
C GLU A 84 1.36 1.14 -11.64
N GLU A 85 1.46 -0.19 -11.81
CA GLU A 85 0.67 -0.94 -12.78
C GLU A 85 -0.83 -0.87 -12.43
N ILE A 86 -1.20 -1.06 -11.16
CA ILE A 86 -2.59 -0.93 -10.68
C ILE A 86 -3.12 0.49 -10.93
N ARG A 87 -2.33 1.51 -10.58
CA ARG A 87 -2.72 2.91 -10.80
C ARG A 87 -2.93 3.24 -12.28
N LYS A 88 -2.10 2.71 -13.18
CA LYS A 88 -2.27 2.89 -14.62
C LYS A 88 -3.58 2.29 -15.09
N TRP A 89 -3.93 1.11 -14.58
CA TRP A 89 -5.20 0.48 -14.88
C TRP A 89 -6.38 1.29 -14.33
N ASP A 90 -6.30 1.80 -13.10
CA ASP A 90 -7.36 2.65 -12.50
C ASP A 90 -7.63 3.89 -13.36
N ILE A 91 -6.59 4.54 -13.90
CA ILE A 91 -6.76 5.68 -14.82
C ILE A 91 -7.50 5.27 -16.11
N LEU A 92 -7.10 4.16 -16.72
CA LEU A 92 -7.75 3.67 -17.94
C LEU A 92 -9.21 3.26 -17.71
N ARG A 93 -9.50 2.70 -16.53
CA ARG A 93 -10.85 2.39 -16.09
C ARG A 93 -11.68 3.66 -16.01
N ASP A 94 -11.23 4.66 -15.26
CA ASP A 94 -11.95 5.92 -15.04
C ASP A 94 -12.25 6.62 -16.38
N GLU A 95 -11.27 6.67 -17.29
CA GLU A 95 -11.43 7.22 -18.64
C GLU A 95 -12.49 6.45 -19.46
N ALA A 96 -12.49 5.12 -19.40
CA ALA A 96 -13.43 4.30 -20.16
C ALA A 96 -14.87 4.40 -19.61
N THR A 97 -15.04 4.41 -18.28
CA THR A 97 -16.36 4.58 -17.65
C THR A 97 -16.92 5.97 -17.90
N GLU A 98 -16.12 7.03 -17.77
CA GLU A 98 -16.55 8.41 -18.06
C GLU A 98 -16.95 8.55 -19.55
N ALA A 99 -16.23 7.88 -20.45
CA ALA A 99 -16.53 7.91 -21.88
C ALA A 99 -17.79 7.12 -22.25
N LEU A 100 -18.13 6.06 -21.50
CA LEU A 100 -19.39 5.33 -21.61
C LEU A 100 -20.56 6.16 -21.07
N ASP A 101 -20.43 6.73 -19.87
CA ASP A 101 -21.44 7.60 -19.25
C ASP A 101 -21.76 8.79 -20.16
N SER A 102 -20.72 9.43 -20.69
CA SER A 102 -20.87 10.52 -21.66
C SER A 102 -21.62 10.10 -22.93
N GLN A 103 -21.49 8.84 -23.37
CA GLN A 103 -22.23 8.31 -24.52
C GLN A 103 -23.70 8.04 -24.15
N LEU A 104 -23.97 7.46 -22.99
CA LEU A 104 -25.33 7.24 -22.49
C LEU A 104 -26.07 8.56 -22.27
N ASP A 105 -25.40 9.59 -21.74
CA ASP A 105 -25.96 10.93 -21.59
C ASP A 105 -26.30 11.58 -22.94
N ARG A 106 -25.44 11.40 -23.96
CA ARG A 106 -25.79 11.82 -25.34
C ARG A 106 -27.06 11.13 -25.83
N MET A 107 -27.21 9.84 -25.56
CA MET A 107 -28.42 9.08 -25.93
C MET A 107 -29.67 9.52 -25.15
N ALA A 108 -29.52 9.91 -23.89
CA ALA A 108 -30.60 10.47 -23.08
C ALA A 108 -31.17 11.77 -23.66
N HIS A 109 -30.34 12.55 -24.35
CA HIS A 109 -30.77 13.79 -25.02
C HIS A 109 -31.40 13.57 -26.41
N MET A 110 -31.35 12.36 -26.95
CA MET A 110 -31.97 12.03 -28.23
C MET A 110 -33.39 11.51 -28.03
N LEU A 111 -34.37 12.38 -28.26
CA LEU A 111 -35.78 12.01 -28.16
C LEU A 111 -36.22 11.11 -29.33
N VAL A 112 -36.99 10.08 -29.01
CA VAL A 112 -37.63 9.15 -29.95
C VAL A 112 -39.12 9.48 -30.02
N PRO A 113 -39.67 9.80 -31.20
CA PRO A 113 -41.10 10.07 -31.36
C PRO A 113 -41.95 8.84 -31.03
N PRO A 114 -43.10 8.99 -30.35
CA PRO A 114 -44.03 7.89 -30.07
C PRO A 114 -44.43 7.09 -31.30
N SER A 115 -44.51 7.73 -32.46
CA SER A 115 -44.84 7.09 -33.73
C SER A 115 -43.83 6.01 -34.17
N MET A 116 -42.63 5.96 -33.58
CA MET A 116 -41.62 4.93 -33.83
C MET A 116 -41.77 3.65 -32.98
N TYR A 117 -42.31 3.75 -31.76
CA TYR A 117 -42.37 2.63 -30.80
C TYR A 117 -43.76 2.32 -30.28
N ALA A 118 -44.72 3.23 -30.41
CA ALA A 118 -46.11 2.91 -30.24
C ALA A 118 -46.50 2.02 -31.42
N LEU A 119 -46.43 0.70 -31.22
CA LEU A 119 -47.10 -0.26 -32.09
C LEU A 119 -48.51 0.29 -32.32
N ARG A 120 -48.82 0.63 -33.57
CA ARG A 120 -50.20 0.84 -33.99
C ARG A 120 -50.90 -0.49 -33.77
N ARG A 121 -51.47 -0.65 -32.58
CA ARG A 121 -52.34 -1.76 -32.24
C ARG A 121 -53.66 -1.45 -32.94
N ASP A 122 -53.67 -1.67 -34.24
CA ASP A 122 -54.84 -1.52 -35.09
C ASP A 122 -55.87 -2.57 -34.65
N GLY A 123 -56.65 -2.27 -33.60
CA GLY A 123 -57.81 -3.08 -33.22
C GLY A 123 -58.13 -3.30 -31.74
N GLU A 124 -57.42 -2.73 -30.76
CA GLU A 124 -57.83 -2.88 -29.35
C GLU A 124 -58.38 -1.57 -28.76
N ALA A 125 -59.66 -1.64 -28.41
CA ALA A 125 -60.37 -0.64 -27.63
C ALA A 125 -59.61 -0.31 -26.33
N GLU A 126 -59.70 0.95 -25.93
CA GLU A 126 -59.16 1.51 -24.71
C GLU A 126 -59.22 0.55 -23.50
N GLY A 127 -58.06 0.36 -22.85
CA GLY A 127 -58.00 -0.08 -21.46
C GLY A 127 -57.21 -1.36 -21.25
N VAL A 128 -55.89 -1.20 -21.08
CA VAL A 128 -55.02 -1.82 -20.05
C VAL A 128 -53.59 -1.65 -20.57
N ASP A 129 -52.82 -0.82 -19.88
CA ASP A 129 -51.38 -0.68 -20.11
C ASP A 129 -50.68 -1.96 -19.61
N PRO A 130 -50.02 -2.75 -20.47
CA PRO A 130 -49.36 -3.99 -20.06
C PRO A 130 -48.07 -3.76 -19.23
N PHE A 131 -47.68 -2.51 -18.98
CA PHE A 131 -46.53 -2.16 -18.13
C PHE A 131 -46.91 -1.38 -16.86
N ASP A 132 -48.21 -1.20 -16.58
CA ASP A 132 -48.67 -0.69 -15.28
C ASP A 132 -48.72 -1.85 -14.28
N GLU A 133 -47.55 -2.24 -13.78
CA GLU A 133 -47.44 -3.06 -12.56
C GLU A 133 -47.93 -2.23 -11.38
N GLY A 134 -49.25 -2.16 -11.23
CA GLY A 134 -49.90 -1.52 -10.11
C GLY A 134 -49.41 -2.13 -8.80
N GLU A 135 -48.62 -1.35 -8.05
CA GLU A 135 -48.45 -1.52 -6.62
C GLU A 135 -49.84 -1.45 -5.98
N ALA A 136 -50.41 -2.63 -5.71
CA ALA A 136 -51.58 -2.74 -4.87
C ALA A 136 -51.15 -2.40 -3.43
N GLU A 137 -51.37 -1.15 -3.03
CA GLU A 137 -51.43 -0.75 -1.63
C GLU A 137 -52.52 -1.58 -0.92
N GLU A 138 -52.11 -2.61 -0.18
CA GLU A 138 -52.94 -3.26 0.82
C GLU A 138 -52.95 -2.40 2.09
N ASP A 139 -53.93 -1.50 2.18
CA ASP A 139 -54.36 -0.89 3.43
C ASP A 139 -55.11 -1.94 4.28
N ALA A 140 -54.42 -2.49 5.28
CA ALA A 140 -55.03 -3.25 6.38
C ALA A 140 -54.79 -2.56 7.73
N VAL A 141 -55.85 -1.86 8.12
CA VAL A 141 -56.29 -1.28 9.40
C VAL A 141 -55.77 -1.92 10.72
N ASP A 142 -55.47 -0.99 11.65
CA ASP A 142 -55.54 -0.99 13.13
C ASP A 142 -54.43 -1.57 14.02
N GLY A 143 -53.97 -0.72 14.95
CA GLY A 143 -53.60 -1.16 16.30
C GLY A 143 -52.56 -0.34 17.07
N SER A 144 -52.98 0.80 17.67
CA SER A 144 -52.37 1.47 18.86
C SER A 144 -50.92 1.99 18.73
N GLY A 145 -50.55 3.25 19.00
CA GLY A 145 -51.01 4.16 20.04
C GLY A 145 -49.85 4.41 21.00
N LEU A 146 -49.12 5.52 20.87
CA LEU A 146 -48.72 6.39 21.99
C LEU A 146 -47.99 7.65 21.50
N GLU A 147 -48.38 8.75 22.12
CA GLU A 147 -47.90 10.12 21.94
C GLU A 147 -46.46 10.29 22.46
N THR A 148 -45.67 11.14 21.81
CA THR A 148 -44.97 12.27 22.48
C THR A 148 -44.46 13.29 21.45
N SER A 149 -45.21 14.39 21.33
CA SER A 149 -44.78 15.80 21.46
C SER A 149 -43.39 16.28 21.01
N ALA A 150 -43.44 17.35 20.21
CA ALA A 150 -42.68 18.62 20.26
C ALA A 150 -41.50 18.85 19.30
N GLY A 151 -41.62 19.97 18.56
CA GLY A 151 -40.52 20.74 17.93
C GLY A 151 -40.80 21.12 16.47
N SER A 152 -41.66 22.10 16.16
CA SER A 152 -41.40 23.56 16.12
C SER A 152 -40.72 24.08 14.83
N ARG A 153 -41.53 24.78 14.01
CA ARG A 153 -41.26 26.03 13.21
C ARG A 153 -40.23 25.90 12.05
N ASP A 154 -40.41 26.46 10.85
CA ASP A 154 -41.04 27.69 10.33
C ASP A 154 -41.62 27.42 8.91
N ALA A 155 -42.79 27.90 8.49
CA ALA A 155 -43.23 29.28 8.20
C ALA A 155 -42.58 29.94 6.96
N GLY A 156 -43.36 30.02 5.87
CA GLY A 156 -43.05 30.79 4.65
C GLY A 156 -43.94 30.36 3.48
N SER A 157 -45.26 30.56 3.55
CA SER A 157 -45.95 31.69 2.90
C SER A 157 -45.65 31.83 1.40
N SER A 158 -46.54 31.30 0.56
CA SER A 158 -46.78 31.85 -0.77
C SER A 158 -48.27 31.82 -1.08
N VAL A 159 -48.77 33.02 -1.27
CA VAL A 159 -50.16 33.43 -1.46
C VAL A 159 -50.61 33.11 -2.87
N GLY A 160 -51.87 32.70 -2.98
CA GLY A 160 -52.53 32.37 -4.23
C GLY A 160 -52.54 33.50 -5.25
N GLY A 161 -52.40 33.10 -6.51
CA GLY A 161 -52.66 33.92 -7.68
C GLY A 161 -53.34 33.07 -8.75
N ARG A 162 -54.67 32.90 -8.64
CA ARG A 162 -55.53 32.42 -9.72
C ARG A 162 -55.52 33.46 -10.84
N THR A 163 -54.77 33.23 -11.90
CA THR A 163 -54.93 33.93 -13.18
C THR A 163 -55.50 32.96 -14.21
N LYS A 164 -56.84 32.98 -14.33
CA LYS A 164 -57.55 32.51 -15.53
C LYS A 164 -57.24 33.51 -16.65
N GLY A 165 -56.26 33.19 -17.48
CA GLY A 165 -55.97 33.87 -18.75
C GLY A 165 -56.13 32.88 -19.88
N GLY A 166 -57.21 33.02 -20.65
CA GLY A 166 -57.39 32.26 -21.89
C GLY A 166 -56.64 32.88 -23.06
N ARG A 167 -56.47 32.03 -24.09
CA ARG A 167 -56.22 32.28 -25.51
C ARG A 167 -54.79 32.11 -26.04
N ASN A 168 -54.70 31.12 -26.93
CA ASN A 168 -53.88 31.04 -28.14
C ASN A 168 -52.36 31.01 -27.96
N GLY A 169 -51.85 29.88 -27.53
CA GLY A 169 -50.46 29.47 -27.74
C GLY A 169 -50.42 28.16 -28.54
N LYS A 170 -49.72 28.17 -29.68
CA LYS A 170 -49.28 27.02 -30.50
C LYS A 170 -49.29 25.66 -29.77
N GLY A 171 -50.25 24.81 -30.07
CA GLY A 171 -50.37 23.44 -29.54
C GLY A 171 -49.44 22.41 -30.19
N GLY A 172 -48.16 22.75 -30.42
CA GLY A 172 -47.20 21.85 -31.11
C GLY A 172 -46.00 21.39 -30.28
N GLU A 173 -45.62 22.12 -29.22
CA GLU A 173 -44.41 21.82 -28.42
C GLU A 173 -44.70 21.18 -27.05
N GLY A 174 -45.98 21.08 -26.66
CA GLY A 174 -46.38 20.79 -25.28
C GLY A 174 -46.25 19.34 -24.81
N ASP A 175 -46.00 18.36 -25.68
CA ASP A 175 -46.06 16.93 -25.29
C ASP A 175 -44.76 16.16 -25.53
N ARG A 176 -43.66 16.86 -25.81
CA ARG A 176 -42.33 16.23 -25.96
C ARG A 176 -41.73 15.74 -24.66
N SER A 177 -42.24 16.24 -23.53
CA SER A 177 -41.85 15.75 -22.19
C SER A 177 -42.20 14.27 -21.99
N ARG A 178 -43.14 13.72 -22.76
CA ARG A 178 -43.55 12.30 -22.71
C ARG A 178 -42.79 11.42 -23.70
N TRP A 179 -41.91 11.99 -24.53
CA TRP A 179 -41.18 11.20 -25.50
C TRP A 179 -40.08 10.43 -24.78
N LYS A 180 -40.06 9.12 -25.03
CA LYS A 180 -38.92 8.29 -24.66
C LYS A 180 -37.65 8.83 -25.33
N ASN A 181 -36.52 8.70 -24.66
CA ASN A 181 -35.21 8.98 -25.21
C ASN A 181 -34.58 7.69 -25.76
N LEU A 182 -33.46 7.78 -26.47
CA LEU A 182 -32.80 6.60 -27.05
C LEU A 182 -32.19 5.69 -25.96
N ARG A 183 -31.82 6.27 -24.82
CA ARG A 183 -31.30 5.54 -23.65
C ARG A 183 -32.38 4.65 -23.01
N ASP A 184 -33.66 5.01 -23.07
CA ASP A 184 -34.77 4.16 -22.58
C ASP A 184 -34.90 2.82 -23.34
N PHE A 185 -34.20 2.65 -24.46
CA PHE A 185 -34.14 1.41 -25.25
C PHE A 185 -32.83 0.62 -25.03
N VAL A 186 -31.96 1.11 -24.15
CA VAL A 186 -30.70 0.45 -23.76
C VAL A 186 -30.96 -0.44 -22.56
N ASP A 187 -30.34 -1.62 -22.54
CA ASP A 187 -30.33 -2.48 -21.36
C ASP A 187 -29.29 -1.96 -20.34
N GLU A 188 -29.68 -1.00 -19.51
CA GLU A 188 -28.81 -0.44 -18.48
C GLU A 188 -28.36 -1.49 -17.44
N ARG A 189 -29.15 -2.56 -17.27
CA ARG A 189 -28.83 -3.62 -16.32
C ARG A 189 -27.56 -4.34 -16.74
N GLU A 190 -27.37 -4.60 -18.03
CA GLU A 190 -26.14 -5.22 -18.54
C GLU A 190 -24.90 -4.33 -18.28
N VAL A 191 -25.06 -3.01 -18.42
CA VAL A 191 -24.00 -2.03 -18.13
C VAL A 191 -23.64 -2.04 -16.65
N ASP A 192 -24.64 -1.91 -15.78
CA ASP A 192 -24.47 -1.90 -14.33
C ASP A 192 -23.84 -3.20 -13.83
N GLU A 193 -24.33 -4.35 -14.31
CA GLU A 193 -23.79 -5.66 -13.95
C GLU A 193 -22.33 -5.84 -14.38
N LEU A 194 -21.91 -5.26 -15.51
CA LEU A 194 -20.50 -5.29 -15.95
C LEU A 194 -19.61 -4.42 -15.06
N VAL A 195 -20.05 -3.19 -14.78
CA VAL A 195 -19.29 -2.25 -13.93
C VAL A 195 -19.20 -2.76 -12.50
N GLU A 196 -20.29 -3.29 -11.94
CA GLU A 196 -20.31 -3.88 -10.60
C GLU A 196 -19.35 -5.06 -10.49
N ARG A 197 -19.34 -5.97 -11.48
CA ARG A 197 -18.38 -7.09 -11.51
C ARG A 197 -16.93 -6.61 -11.57
N MET A 198 -16.66 -5.58 -12.39
CA MET A 198 -15.33 -4.99 -12.48
C MET A 198 -14.88 -4.38 -11.14
N GLU A 199 -15.75 -3.66 -10.44
CA GLU A 199 -15.47 -3.10 -9.11
C GLU A 199 -15.30 -4.21 -8.07
N GLN A 200 -16.13 -5.26 -8.11
CA GLN A 200 -15.99 -6.40 -7.21
C GLN A 200 -14.63 -7.09 -7.37
N ASP A 201 -14.18 -7.36 -8.60
CA ASP A 201 -12.85 -7.93 -8.84
C ASP A 201 -11.73 -6.96 -8.41
N ARG A 202 -11.95 -5.65 -8.56
CA ARG A 202 -11.01 -4.62 -8.09
C ARG A 202 -10.91 -4.57 -6.57
N THR A 203 -11.99 -4.87 -5.83
CA THR A 203 -11.94 -4.96 -4.36
C THR A 203 -11.08 -6.11 -3.87
N VAL A 204 -10.99 -7.22 -4.60
CA VAL A 204 -10.09 -8.35 -4.25
C VAL A 204 -8.63 -7.89 -4.27
N LEU A 205 -8.28 -7.05 -5.25
CA LEU A 205 -6.95 -6.45 -5.35
C LEU A 205 -6.69 -5.46 -4.20
N ASP A 206 -7.68 -4.64 -3.83
CA ASP A 206 -7.57 -3.74 -2.67
C ASP A 206 -7.38 -4.50 -1.36
N GLU A 207 -8.07 -5.62 -1.18
CA GLU A 207 -7.93 -6.46 0.00
C GLU A 207 -6.53 -7.08 0.07
N ALA A 208 -5.98 -7.55 -1.05
CA ALA A 208 -4.60 -8.05 -1.09
C ALA A 208 -3.57 -6.95 -0.74
N LEU A 209 -3.83 -5.70 -1.15
CA LEU A 209 -2.99 -4.55 -0.81
C LEU A 209 -3.09 -4.15 0.68
N ARG A 210 -4.24 -4.42 1.33
CA ARG A 210 -4.47 -4.17 2.75
C ARG A 210 -3.95 -5.33 3.60
N SER A 211 -2.81 -5.12 4.24
CA SER A 211 -2.41 -5.96 5.37
C SER A 211 -1.94 -5.05 6.51
N PRO A 212 -2.76 -4.89 7.57
CA PRO A 212 -2.45 -3.96 8.66
C PRO A 212 -1.28 -4.45 9.52
N ASP A 213 -1.02 -5.76 9.54
CA ASP A 213 0.01 -6.37 10.39
C ASP A 213 1.39 -6.40 9.72
N VAL A 214 1.47 -6.21 8.40
CA VAL A 214 2.72 -6.25 7.65
C VAL A 214 3.41 -4.88 7.69
N PRO A 215 4.68 -4.79 8.13
CA PRO A 215 5.38 -3.53 8.23
C PRO A 215 5.59 -2.90 6.85
N THR A 216 5.35 -1.60 6.74
CA THR A 216 5.62 -0.88 5.49
C THR A 216 7.14 -0.73 5.27
N PRO A 217 7.60 -0.59 4.01
CA PRO A 217 9.02 -0.30 3.73
C PRO A 217 9.54 0.92 4.50
N HIS A 218 8.69 1.93 4.69
CA HIS A 218 9.02 3.13 5.46
C HIS A 218 9.21 2.83 6.95
N ALA A 219 8.31 2.03 7.55
CA ALA A 219 8.44 1.61 8.96
C ALA A 219 9.74 0.82 9.20
N LEU A 220 10.10 -0.10 8.30
CA LEU A 220 11.38 -0.83 8.39
C LEU A 220 12.59 0.08 8.20
N THR A 221 12.52 1.04 7.28
CA THR A 221 13.58 2.05 7.10
C THR A 221 13.78 2.90 8.36
N SER A 222 12.67 3.30 9.00
CA SER A 222 12.70 4.03 10.27
C SER A 222 13.28 3.18 11.41
N ALA A 223 12.88 1.90 11.50
CA ALA A 223 13.42 0.97 12.48
C ALA A 223 14.94 0.74 12.30
N LEU A 224 15.41 0.63 11.05
CA LEU A 224 16.84 0.55 10.73
C LEU A 224 17.59 1.82 11.16
N ALA A 225 17.03 3.00 10.88
CA ALA A 225 17.63 4.28 11.27
C ALA A 225 17.69 4.41 12.80
N HIS A 226 16.61 4.04 13.50
CA HIS A 226 16.57 4.03 14.96
C HIS A 226 17.62 3.06 15.53
N LEU A 227 17.67 1.82 15.04
CA LEU A 227 18.64 0.83 15.48
C LEU A 227 20.07 1.32 15.27
N ARG A 228 20.36 1.91 14.10
CA ARG A 228 21.66 2.51 13.80
C ARG A 228 22.03 3.64 14.75
N SER A 229 21.08 4.49 15.11
CA SER A 229 21.30 5.58 16.09
C SER A 229 21.46 5.07 17.53
N SER A 230 20.91 3.89 17.85
CA SER A 230 21.02 3.27 19.18
C SER A 230 22.32 2.49 19.39
N LEU A 231 23.09 2.23 18.33
CA LEU A 231 24.39 1.59 18.45
C LEU A 231 25.32 2.45 19.31
N PRO A 232 26.06 1.85 20.27
CA PRO A 232 26.99 2.61 21.10
C PRO A 232 28.00 3.36 20.22
N ALA A 233 28.66 4.41 20.70
CA ALA A 233 29.77 5.00 19.94
C ALA A 233 30.98 4.04 19.91
N PRO A 234 31.80 4.03 18.84
CA PRO A 234 33.04 3.26 18.82
C PRO A 234 33.95 3.73 19.96
N ARG A 235 34.28 2.81 20.87
CA ARG A 235 35.12 3.08 22.04
C ARG A 235 36.61 3.03 21.67
N PRO A 236 37.47 3.79 22.36
CA PRO A 236 38.91 3.69 22.17
C PRO A 236 39.42 2.28 22.56
N PRO A 237 40.51 1.80 21.92
CA PRO A 237 41.09 0.49 22.25
C PRO A 237 41.62 0.46 23.68
N LEU A 238 41.39 -0.63 24.41
CA LEU A 238 41.92 -0.84 25.77
C LEU A 238 43.36 -1.33 25.74
N THR A 239 43.81 -1.89 24.63
CA THR A 239 45.15 -2.45 24.43
C THR A 239 46.29 -1.58 24.98
N PRO A 240 46.39 -0.25 24.72
CA PRO A 240 47.48 0.55 25.27
C PRO A 240 47.44 0.67 26.80
N THR A 241 46.25 0.81 27.39
CA THR A 241 46.07 0.94 28.84
C THR A 241 46.38 -0.38 29.55
N LEU A 242 45.87 -1.50 29.03
CA LEU A 242 46.14 -2.83 29.58
C LEU A 242 47.61 -3.20 29.44
N HIS A 243 48.23 -2.88 28.31
CA HIS A 243 49.66 -3.13 28.11
C HIS A 243 50.54 -2.33 29.08
N ALA A 244 50.23 -1.05 29.30
CA ALA A 244 50.96 -0.22 30.26
C ALA A 244 50.87 -0.77 31.70
N LEU A 245 49.67 -1.24 32.11
CA LEU A 245 49.46 -1.81 33.43
C LEU A 245 50.12 -3.19 33.58
N LEU A 246 50.11 -4.03 32.54
CA LEU A 246 50.82 -5.31 32.54
C LEU A 246 52.34 -5.12 32.59
N SER A 247 52.89 -4.18 31.82
CA SER A 247 54.32 -3.85 31.90
C SER A 247 54.71 -3.37 33.30
N GLN A 248 53.87 -2.54 33.93
CA GLN A 248 54.08 -2.11 35.32
C GLN A 248 54.04 -3.31 36.29
N GLN A 249 53.16 -4.28 36.05
CA GLN A 249 53.06 -5.49 36.87
C GLN A 249 54.27 -6.42 36.68
N GLU A 250 54.77 -6.57 35.45
CA GLU A 250 55.98 -7.32 35.14
C GLU A 250 57.20 -6.73 35.85
N ASP A 251 57.37 -5.41 35.81
CA ASP A 251 58.44 -4.70 36.53
C ASP A 251 58.39 -4.98 38.03
N LEU A 252 57.21 -4.91 38.65
CA LEU A 252 57.03 -5.21 40.07
C LEU A 252 57.31 -6.68 40.41
N THR A 253 56.91 -7.61 39.55
CA THR A 253 57.23 -9.04 39.75
C THR A 253 58.72 -9.33 39.60
N SER A 254 59.43 -8.58 38.76
CA SER A 254 60.89 -8.64 38.65
C SER A 254 61.55 -8.18 39.95
N THR A 255 61.10 -7.05 40.53
CA THR A 255 61.55 -6.59 41.85
C THR A 255 61.33 -7.63 42.94
N LEU A 256 60.15 -8.26 42.99
CA LEU A 256 59.84 -9.33 43.94
C LEU A 256 60.77 -10.54 43.78
N SER A 257 61.09 -10.92 42.54
CA SER A 257 62.00 -12.04 42.25
C SER A 257 63.41 -11.75 42.75
N ILE A 258 63.95 -10.56 42.45
CA ILE A 258 65.30 -10.14 42.87
C ILE A 258 65.40 -10.10 44.41
N ALA A 259 64.39 -9.54 45.08
CA ALA A 259 64.36 -9.47 46.53
C ALA A 259 64.26 -10.86 47.19
N LEU A 260 63.48 -11.79 46.62
CA LEU A 260 63.40 -13.17 47.11
C LEU A 260 64.71 -13.94 46.88
N GLU A 261 65.38 -13.74 45.75
CA GLU A 261 66.70 -14.31 45.46
C GLU A 261 67.74 -13.82 46.48
N SER A 262 67.73 -12.52 46.80
CA SER A 262 68.57 -11.92 47.85
C SER A 262 68.33 -12.59 49.22
N LEU A 263 67.06 -12.78 49.64
CA LEU A 263 66.75 -13.49 50.88
C LEU A 263 67.19 -14.96 50.87
N THR A 264 67.06 -15.63 49.72
CA THR A 264 67.44 -17.04 49.56
C THR A 264 68.95 -17.21 49.67
N THR A 265 69.73 -16.38 48.96
CA THR A 265 71.20 -16.38 49.02
C THR A 265 71.71 -16.04 50.43
N HIS A 266 71.10 -15.07 51.12
CA HIS A 266 71.46 -14.76 52.50
C HIS A 266 71.16 -15.94 53.45
N TYR A 267 70.01 -16.60 53.30
CA TYR A 267 69.69 -17.79 54.09
C TYR A 267 70.68 -18.95 53.85
N GLU A 268 71.07 -19.19 52.60
CA GLU A 268 72.08 -20.19 52.25
C GLU A 268 73.45 -19.88 52.89
N GLN A 269 73.85 -18.60 52.87
CA GLN A 269 75.06 -18.13 53.56
C GLN A 269 74.97 -18.33 55.08
N MET A 270 73.81 -18.03 55.70
CA MET A 270 73.57 -18.30 57.12
C MET A 270 73.64 -19.79 57.44
N GLN A 271 73.09 -20.64 56.58
CA GLN A 271 73.08 -22.09 56.74
C GLN A 271 74.50 -22.66 56.63
N HIS A 272 75.30 -22.14 55.69
CA HIS A 272 76.71 -22.52 55.55
C HIS A 272 77.53 -22.13 56.79
N ALA A 273 77.36 -20.89 57.27
CA ALA A 273 78.03 -20.41 58.48
C ALA A 273 77.66 -21.21 59.74
N ASP A 274 76.39 -21.60 59.92
CA ASP A 274 75.96 -22.48 61.02
C ASP A 274 76.59 -23.88 60.92
N SER A 275 76.69 -24.43 59.70
CA SER A 275 77.36 -25.70 59.45
C SER A 275 78.85 -25.66 59.80
N ASP A 276 79.55 -24.59 59.41
CA ASP A 276 80.97 -24.40 59.69
C ASP A 276 81.24 -24.28 61.19
N VAL A 277 80.41 -23.50 61.90
CA VAL A 277 80.49 -23.38 63.37
C VAL A 277 80.23 -24.74 64.05
N ARG A 278 79.27 -25.54 63.55
CA ARG A 278 79.01 -26.91 64.07
C ARG A 278 80.14 -27.89 63.78
N ALA A 279 80.83 -27.73 62.66
CA ALA A 279 82.01 -28.52 62.30
C ALA A 279 83.26 -28.12 63.11
N GLY A 280 83.18 -27.06 63.92
CA GLY A 280 84.30 -26.54 64.72
C GLY A 280 85.25 -25.64 63.94
N ILE A 281 84.85 -25.20 62.73
CA ILE A 281 85.58 -24.21 61.95
C ILE A 281 85.31 -22.83 62.59
N MET A 282 86.37 -22.12 62.96
CA MET A 282 86.25 -20.77 63.51
C MET A 282 86.04 -19.80 62.36
N LEU A 283 84.87 -19.16 62.33
CA LEU A 283 84.61 -18.06 61.40
C LEU A 283 85.48 -16.85 61.76
N GLU A 284 85.96 -16.15 60.74
CA GLU A 284 86.68 -14.89 60.96
C GLU A 284 85.70 -13.83 61.49
N LYS A 285 86.23 -12.89 62.28
CA LYS A 285 85.40 -11.82 62.85
C LYS A 285 84.74 -10.97 61.75
N GLU A 286 85.44 -10.79 60.63
CA GLU A 286 84.96 -10.05 59.47
C GLU A 286 83.78 -10.76 58.80
N ASP A 287 83.81 -12.09 58.68
CA ASP A 287 82.67 -12.86 58.16
C ASP A 287 81.43 -12.69 59.04
N VAL A 288 81.59 -12.83 60.36
CA VAL A 288 80.46 -12.66 61.31
C VAL A 288 79.89 -11.23 61.25
N GLU A 289 80.74 -10.21 61.06
CA GLU A 289 80.29 -8.82 60.89
C GLU A 289 79.49 -8.62 59.60
N VAL A 290 79.91 -9.24 58.49
CA VAL A 290 79.14 -9.23 57.22
C VAL A 290 77.79 -9.91 57.41
N LEU A 291 77.76 -11.09 58.03
CA LEU A 291 76.52 -11.85 58.26
C LEU A 291 75.54 -11.07 59.16
N VAL A 292 76.04 -10.42 60.22
CA VAL A 292 75.22 -9.56 61.10
C VAL A 292 74.69 -8.35 60.34
N ARG A 293 75.52 -7.72 59.50
CA ARG A 293 75.10 -6.57 58.68
C ARG A 293 74.04 -6.98 57.67
N ASP A 294 74.24 -8.05 56.93
CA ASP A 294 73.29 -8.51 55.92
C ASP A 294 71.98 -8.96 56.59
N THR A 295 72.03 -9.51 57.81
CA THR A 295 70.83 -9.79 58.61
C THR A 295 70.07 -8.51 59.01
N GLN A 296 70.74 -7.36 59.15
CA GLN A 296 70.07 -6.07 59.41
C GLN A 296 69.35 -5.54 58.16
N GLU A 297 69.84 -5.87 56.96
CA GLU A 297 69.22 -5.49 55.68
C GLU A 297 67.99 -6.34 55.32
N VAL A 298 67.81 -7.50 55.95
CA VAL A 298 66.64 -8.38 55.75
C VAL A 298 65.31 -7.67 56.05
N GLY A 299 65.27 -6.80 57.05
CA GLY A 299 64.08 -6.02 57.41
C GLY A 299 63.63 -5.10 56.26
N PRO A 300 64.49 -4.19 55.79
CA PRO A 300 64.22 -3.35 54.62
C PRO A 300 63.81 -4.14 53.36
N ILE A 301 64.44 -5.28 53.08
CA ILE A 301 64.09 -6.13 51.92
C ILE A 301 62.65 -6.68 52.07
N LEU A 302 62.25 -7.09 53.28
CA LEU A 302 60.87 -7.53 53.54
C LEU A 302 59.87 -6.38 53.39
N GLU A 303 60.20 -5.17 53.84
CA GLU A 303 59.36 -3.98 53.64
C GLU A 303 59.19 -3.66 52.15
N GLU A 304 60.26 -3.80 51.35
CA GLU A 304 60.21 -3.66 49.90
C GLU A 304 59.34 -4.73 49.23
N LEU A 305 59.45 -6.00 49.65
CA LEU A 305 58.59 -7.11 49.18
C LEU A 305 57.11 -6.84 49.48
N GLU A 306 56.80 -6.34 50.68
CA GLU A 306 55.43 -5.98 51.06
C GLU A 306 54.89 -4.81 50.25
N ALA A 307 55.71 -3.76 50.07
CA ALA A 307 55.36 -2.62 49.25
C ALA A 307 55.10 -3.03 47.79
N ALA A 308 55.99 -3.81 47.19
CA ALA A 308 55.85 -4.32 45.83
C ALA A 308 54.61 -5.20 45.68
N THR A 309 54.34 -6.09 46.64
CA THR A 309 53.11 -6.91 46.67
C THR A 309 51.85 -6.03 46.74
N GLY A 310 51.87 -4.98 47.56
CA GLY A 310 50.79 -3.99 47.64
C GLY A 310 50.56 -3.22 46.32
N GLN A 311 51.64 -2.87 45.62
CA GLN A 311 51.55 -2.25 44.29
C GLN A 311 50.98 -3.22 43.24
N VAL A 312 51.36 -4.50 43.26
CA VAL A 312 50.77 -5.53 42.39
C VAL A 312 49.26 -5.63 42.60
N ALA A 313 48.80 -5.60 43.85
CA ALA A 313 47.36 -5.58 44.17
C ALA A 313 46.67 -4.34 43.59
N LEU A 314 47.25 -3.14 43.76
CA LEU A 314 46.71 -1.89 43.22
C LEU A 314 46.63 -1.89 41.69
N VAL A 315 47.67 -2.39 41.02
CA VAL A 315 47.66 -2.55 39.56
C VAL A 315 46.56 -3.54 39.13
N GLY A 316 46.39 -4.63 39.86
CA GLY A 316 45.29 -5.58 39.65
C GLY A 316 43.89 -4.96 39.81
N GLU A 317 43.70 -4.06 40.76
CA GLU A 317 42.45 -3.31 40.90
C GLU A 317 42.21 -2.36 39.72
N ARG A 318 43.22 -1.61 39.30
CA ARG A 318 43.14 -0.73 38.12
C ARG A 318 42.85 -1.52 36.85
N LEU A 319 43.45 -2.69 36.68
CA LEU A 319 43.15 -3.61 35.57
C LEU A 319 41.69 -4.06 35.61
N ARG A 320 41.17 -4.41 36.78
CA ARG A 320 39.76 -4.77 36.96
C ARG A 320 38.81 -3.62 36.65
N GLU A 321 39.13 -2.41 37.10
CA GLU A 321 38.34 -1.21 36.79
C GLU A 321 38.34 -0.91 35.28
N ALA A 322 39.51 -0.98 34.64
CA ALA A 322 39.63 -0.79 33.19
C ALA A 322 38.87 -1.87 32.40
N ALA A 323 38.90 -3.12 32.87
CA ALA A 323 38.19 -4.24 32.26
C ALA A 323 36.66 -4.17 32.46
N GLY A 324 36.19 -3.75 33.64
CA GLY A 324 34.77 -3.75 34.01
C GLY A 324 33.91 -2.66 33.35
N GLN A 325 34.52 -1.69 32.67
CA GLN A 325 33.80 -0.57 32.03
C GLN A 325 33.12 -0.96 30.70
N ARG A 326 33.28 -2.20 30.22
CA ARG A 326 32.62 -2.67 28.99
C ARG A 326 31.46 -3.61 29.32
N GLY A 327 30.27 -3.22 28.88
CA GLY A 327 29.06 -4.02 28.99
C GLY A 327 28.64 -4.53 27.61
N ASP A 328 28.41 -5.84 27.50
CA ASP A 328 28.04 -6.52 26.25
C ASP A 328 26.58 -6.29 25.82
N GLY A 329 25.70 -5.93 26.77
CA GLY A 329 24.25 -5.92 26.54
C GLY A 329 23.75 -4.96 25.45
N ALA A 330 24.48 -3.90 25.13
CA ALA A 330 24.09 -2.97 24.06
C ALA A 330 24.24 -3.59 22.66
N VAL A 331 25.26 -4.42 22.46
CA VAL A 331 25.48 -5.11 21.17
C VAL A 331 24.48 -6.25 21.02
N GLU A 332 24.22 -7.00 22.08
CA GLU A 332 23.21 -8.07 22.09
C GLU A 332 21.80 -7.54 21.78
N GLY A 333 21.38 -6.47 22.45
CA GLY A 333 20.08 -5.84 22.17
C GLY A 333 19.98 -5.29 20.73
N ALA A 334 21.12 -4.87 20.14
CA ALA A 334 21.14 -4.45 18.75
C ALA A 334 20.99 -5.63 17.76
N TRP A 335 21.55 -6.81 18.08
CA TRP A 335 21.32 -8.03 17.31
C TRP A 335 19.85 -8.49 17.37
N GLU A 336 19.23 -8.45 18.54
CA GLU A 336 17.79 -8.73 18.67
C GLU A 336 16.94 -7.72 17.89
N GLY A 337 17.36 -6.45 17.85
CA GLY A 337 16.76 -5.44 16.99
C GLY A 337 16.88 -5.78 15.51
N LEU A 338 18.06 -6.19 15.05
CA LEU A 338 18.30 -6.56 13.66
C LEU A 338 17.48 -7.80 13.28
N GLU A 339 17.37 -8.78 14.17
CA GLU A 339 16.57 -9.99 13.97
C GLU A 339 15.08 -9.68 13.84
N ARG A 340 14.54 -8.78 14.67
CA ARG A 340 13.16 -8.29 14.51
C ARG A 340 12.94 -7.59 13.16
N ILE A 341 13.90 -6.78 12.71
CA ILE A 341 13.84 -6.16 11.38
C ILE A 341 13.90 -7.21 10.28
N ARG A 342 14.73 -8.25 10.43
CA ARG A 342 14.82 -9.37 9.49
C ARG A 342 13.49 -10.10 9.34
N MET A 343 12.82 -10.40 10.46
CA MET A 343 11.48 -10.99 10.43
C MET A 343 10.49 -10.07 9.71
N GLY A 344 10.45 -8.78 10.03
CA GLY A 344 9.59 -7.83 9.35
C GLY A 344 9.87 -7.68 7.84
N MET A 345 11.13 -7.81 7.40
CA MET A 345 11.48 -7.87 5.98
C MET A 345 10.97 -9.14 5.30
N GLN A 346 10.99 -10.27 6.00
CA GLN A 346 10.46 -11.54 5.50
C GLN A 346 8.94 -11.44 5.32
N ASP A 347 8.23 -10.95 6.34
CA ASP A 347 6.78 -10.75 6.28
C ASP A 347 6.39 -9.81 5.12
N LEU A 348 7.14 -8.72 4.95
CA LEU A 348 6.95 -7.79 3.83
C LEU A 348 7.23 -8.46 2.47
N ALA A 349 8.26 -9.30 2.37
CA ALA A 349 8.59 -10.00 1.13
C ALA A 349 7.51 -11.01 0.74
N GLU A 350 7.00 -11.76 1.72
CA GLU A 350 5.89 -12.71 1.54
C GLU A 350 4.61 -11.96 1.13
N HIS A 351 4.29 -10.85 1.78
CA HIS A 351 3.14 -10.01 1.40
C HIS A 351 3.26 -9.44 -0.02
N ILE A 352 4.44 -8.95 -0.41
CA ILE A 352 4.68 -8.47 -1.77
C ILE A 352 4.49 -9.60 -2.79
N ALA A 353 4.94 -10.82 -2.48
CA ALA A 353 4.74 -11.96 -3.37
C ALA A 353 3.25 -12.27 -3.57
N VAL A 354 2.46 -12.23 -2.50
CA VAL A 354 0.99 -12.38 -2.57
C VAL A 354 0.35 -11.29 -3.43
N ILE A 355 0.78 -10.03 -3.26
CA ILE A 355 0.28 -8.90 -4.08
C ILE A 355 0.64 -9.11 -5.56
N GLU A 356 1.89 -9.48 -5.85
CA GLU A 356 2.36 -9.73 -7.22
C GLU A 356 1.57 -10.87 -7.88
N GLU A 357 1.36 -11.99 -7.17
CA GLU A 357 0.59 -13.13 -7.64
C GLU A 357 -0.88 -12.76 -7.88
N THR A 358 -1.50 -12.08 -6.91
CA THR A 358 -2.89 -11.64 -7.01
C THR A 358 -3.08 -10.66 -8.17
N THR A 359 -2.16 -9.71 -8.34
CA THR A 359 -2.20 -8.76 -9.45
C THR A 359 -2.05 -9.47 -10.78
N ALA A 360 -1.10 -10.42 -10.88
CA ALA A 360 -0.89 -11.20 -12.10
C ALA A 360 -2.11 -12.04 -12.48
N ALA A 361 -2.88 -12.53 -11.49
CA ALA A 361 -4.09 -13.30 -11.71
C ALA A 361 -5.31 -12.41 -12.08
N ILE A 362 -5.48 -11.27 -11.40
CA ILE A 362 -6.69 -10.44 -11.50
C ILE A 362 -6.61 -9.42 -12.64
N LEU A 363 -5.43 -8.84 -12.90
CA LEU A 363 -5.28 -7.79 -13.91
C LEU A 363 -5.76 -8.22 -15.32
N PRO A 364 -5.55 -9.46 -15.79
CA PRO A 364 -6.13 -9.93 -17.05
C PRO A 364 -7.67 -9.96 -17.06
N VAL A 365 -8.30 -10.33 -15.93
CA VAL A 365 -9.75 -10.34 -15.78
C VAL A 365 -10.31 -8.92 -15.83
N LEU A 366 -9.68 -8.00 -15.08
CA LEU A 366 -9.99 -6.58 -15.10
C LEU A 366 -9.82 -5.96 -16.49
N ASN A 367 -8.77 -6.33 -17.23
CA ASN A 367 -8.59 -5.90 -18.62
C ASN A 367 -9.70 -6.42 -19.56
N ALA A 368 -10.23 -7.63 -19.31
CA ALA A 368 -11.34 -8.16 -20.08
C ALA A 368 -12.64 -7.39 -19.81
N HIS A 369 -12.91 -7.02 -18.55
CA HIS A 369 -14.05 -6.16 -18.21
C HIS A 369 -13.92 -4.78 -18.86
N LEU A 370 -12.73 -4.17 -18.80
CA LEU A 370 -12.45 -2.90 -19.44
C LEU A 370 -12.65 -2.97 -20.97
N ALA A 371 -12.26 -4.06 -21.61
CA ALA A 371 -12.53 -4.29 -23.02
C ALA A 371 -14.05 -4.41 -23.30
N GLY A 372 -14.81 -5.03 -22.38
CA GLY A 372 -16.27 -5.07 -22.40
C GLY A 372 -16.91 -3.68 -22.35
N VAL A 373 -16.47 -2.83 -21.42
CA VAL A 373 -16.93 -1.43 -21.29
C VAL A 373 -16.68 -0.65 -22.59
N ASN A 374 -15.48 -0.76 -23.15
CA ASN A 374 -15.14 -0.13 -24.43
C ASN A 374 -15.99 -0.68 -25.60
N SER A 375 -16.29 -1.98 -25.59
CA SER A 375 -17.17 -2.60 -26.60
C SER A 375 -18.60 -2.09 -26.49
N LEU A 376 -19.14 -1.92 -25.29
CA LEU A 376 -20.46 -1.33 -25.06
C LEU A 376 -20.50 0.12 -25.52
N GLN A 377 -19.47 0.90 -25.19
CA GLN A 377 -19.35 2.27 -25.66
C GLN A 377 -19.37 2.35 -27.19
N ALA A 378 -18.57 1.52 -27.87
CA ALA A 378 -18.55 1.46 -29.33
C ALA A 378 -19.90 1.01 -29.91
N HIS A 379 -20.56 0.03 -29.28
CA HIS A 379 -21.88 -0.42 -29.67
C HIS A 379 -22.92 0.71 -29.60
N PHE A 380 -22.96 1.45 -28.49
CA PHE A 380 -23.88 2.58 -28.32
C PHE A 380 -23.60 3.74 -29.26
N GLN A 381 -22.34 3.95 -29.68
CA GLN A 381 -22.02 4.88 -30.76
C GLN A 381 -22.62 4.43 -32.11
N GLU A 382 -22.58 3.13 -32.41
CA GLU A 382 -23.23 2.62 -33.63
C GLU A 382 -24.75 2.69 -33.55
N VAL A 383 -25.35 2.45 -32.37
CA VAL A 383 -26.80 2.62 -32.15
C VAL A 383 -27.22 4.07 -32.38
N GLU A 384 -26.47 5.04 -31.85
CA GLU A 384 -26.70 6.47 -32.13
C GLU A 384 -26.65 6.78 -33.64
N ARG A 385 -25.63 6.28 -34.35
CA ARG A 385 -25.51 6.49 -35.80
C ARG A 385 -26.64 5.83 -36.58
N ALA A 386 -27.01 4.61 -36.21
CA ALA A 386 -28.11 3.87 -36.81
C ALA A 386 -29.45 4.58 -36.59
N TYR A 387 -29.67 5.14 -35.39
CA TYR A 387 -30.85 5.94 -35.09
C TYR A 387 -30.93 7.19 -35.98
N HIS A 388 -29.82 7.93 -36.13
CA HIS A 388 -29.77 9.06 -37.05
C HIS A 388 -30.10 8.66 -38.50
N ALA A 389 -29.53 7.56 -38.99
CA ALA A 389 -29.81 7.04 -40.32
C ALA A 389 -31.29 6.62 -40.48
N LEU A 390 -31.88 6.01 -39.45
CA LEU A 390 -33.28 5.61 -39.42
C LEU A 390 -34.21 6.82 -39.55
N VAL A 391 -33.97 7.89 -38.78
CA VAL A 391 -34.79 9.11 -38.85
C VAL A 391 -34.75 9.73 -40.25
N LEU A 392 -33.56 9.80 -40.87
CA LEU A 392 -33.40 10.32 -42.23
C LEU A 392 -34.12 9.44 -43.27
N GLU A 393 -34.00 8.12 -43.15
CA GLU A 393 -34.66 7.17 -44.05
C GLU A 393 -36.18 7.25 -43.94
N MET A 394 -36.71 7.42 -42.74
CA MET A 394 -38.14 7.60 -42.51
C MET A 394 -38.67 8.91 -43.10
N ALA A 395 -37.92 10.00 -42.98
CA ALA A 395 -38.24 11.27 -43.64
C ALA A 395 -38.25 11.12 -45.17
N ARG A 396 -37.26 10.40 -45.73
CA ARG A 396 -37.21 10.07 -47.17
C ARG A 396 -38.46 9.29 -47.61
N ARG A 397 -38.87 8.27 -46.84
CA ARG A 397 -40.09 7.49 -47.14
C ARG A 397 -41.35 8.34 -47.06
N ALA A 398 -41.45 9.24 -46.07
CA ALA A 398 -42.58 10.17 -45.97
C ALA A 398 -42.68 11.10 -47.19
N ALA A 399 -41.55 11.69 -47.62
CA ALA A 399 -41.51 12.54 -48.81
C ALA A 399 -41.89 11.77 -50.10
N SER A 400 -41.41 10.52 -50.23
CA SER A 400 -41.78 9.67 -51.36
C SER A 400 -43.27 9.32 -51.37
N ARG A 401 -43.87 9.08 -50.20
CA ARG A 401 -45.32 8.85 -50.07
C ARG A 401 -46.12 10.09 -50.45
N GLU A 402 -45.73 11.27 -49.97
CA GLU A 402 -46.44 12.51 -50.33
C GLU A 402 -46.30 12.81 -51.83
N HIS A 403 -45.14 12.55 -52.42
CA HIS A 403 -44.97 12.67 -53.87
C HIS A 403 -45.90 11.71 -54.64
N ALA A 404 -45.99 10.45 -54.23
CA ALA A 404 -46.90 9.48 -54.82
C ALA A 404 -48.38 9.88 -54.65
N HIS A 405 -48.78 10.34 -53.45
CA HIS A 405 -50.11 10.87 -53.22
C HIS A 405 -50.40 12.12 -54.07
N GLY A 406 -49.42 12.99 -54.27
CA GLY A 406 -49.53 14.14 -55.16
C GLY A 406 -49.84 13.73 -56.59
N MET A 407 -49.11 12.74 -57.14
CA MET A 407 -49.39 12.18 -58.48
C MET A 407 -50.77 11.52 -58.57
N ILE A 408 -51.19 10.79 -57.54
CA ILE A 408 -52.53 10.16 -57.51
C ILE A 408 -53.62 11.23 -57.48
N ARG A 409 -53.49 12.27 -56.64
CA ARG A 409 -54.44 13.39 -56.60
C ARG A 409 -54.53 14.12 -57.94
N GLU A 410 -53.41 14.29 -58.64
CA GLU A 410 -53.38 14.89 -59.98
C GLU A 410 -54.10 13.99 -61.01
N LEU A 411 -53.86 12.68 -60.97
CA LEU A 411 -54.55 11.71 -61.82
C LEU A 411 -56.07 11.68 -61.55
N GLU A 412 -56.48 11.67 -60.28
CA GLU A 412 -57.89 11.74 -59.89
C GLU A 412 -58.55 13.02 -60.42
N ALA A 413 -57.88 14.16 -60.30
CA ALA A 413 -58.36 15.43 -60.83
C ALA A 413 -58.49 15.41 -62.37
N GLN A 414 -57.55 14.76 -63.08
CA GLN A 414 -57.63 14.58 -64.53
C GLN A 414 -58.80 13.66 -64.92
N LEU A 415 -59.00 12.54 -64.22
CA LEU A 415 -60.11 11.61 -64.45
C LEU A 415 -61.48 12.26 -64.19
N ASP A 416 -61.59 13.07 -63.14
CA ASP A 416 -62.82 13.81 -62.84
C ASP A 416 -63.08 14.93 -63.87
N ALA A 417 -62.05 15.60 -64.37
CA ALA A 417 -62.17 16.57 -65.45
C ALA A 417 -62.67 15.91 -66.76
N TRP A 418 -62.10 14.77 -67.14
CA TRP A 418 -62.57 13.99 -68.30
C TRP A 418 -64.01 13.51 -68.14
N ARG A 419 -64.38 13.05 -66.94
CA ARG A 419 -65.77 12.68 -66.66
C ARG A 419 -66.72 13.87 -66.83
N ALA A 420 -66.34 15.05 -66.35
CA ALA A 420 -67.16 16.25 -66.47
C ALA A 420 -67.32 16.70 -67.94
N GLU A 421 -66.26 16.59 -68.75
CA GLU A 421 -66.29 16.85 -70.18
C GLU A 421 -67.21 15.86 -70.91
N GLU A 422 -67.05 14.55 -70.70
CA GLU A 422 -67.92 13.51 -71.28
C GLU A 422 -69.39 13.67 -70.84
N SER A 423 -69.65 14.01 -69.57
CA SER A 423 -71.01 14.33 -69.11
C SER A 423 -71.60 15.50 -69.88
N ARG A 424 -70.81 16.57 -70.09
CA ARG A 424 -71.25 17.76 -70.83
C ARG A 424 -71.54 17.41 -72.29
N ASP A 425 -70.69 16.63 -72.93
CA ASP A 425 -70.89 16.21 -74.32
C ASP A 425 -72.14 15.34 -74.46
N ARG A 426 -72.41 14.45 -73.48
CA ARG A 426 -73.66 13.68 -73.41
C ARG A 426 -74.87 14.57 -73.20
N GLU A 427 -74.80 15.58 -72.33
CA GLU A 427 -75.88 16.55 -72.11
C GLU A 427 -76.19 17.31 -73.40
N VAL A 428 -75.17 17.86 -74.08
CA VAL A 428 -75.33 18.55 -75.37
C VAL A 428 -75.95 17.63 -76.41
N PHE A 429 -75.46 16.39 -76.53
CA PHE A 429 -76.04 15.40 -77.43
C PHE A 429 -77.51 15.11 -77.11
N MET A 430 -77.87 14.98 -75.83
CA MET A 430 -79.25 14.74 -75.39
C MET A 430 -80.14 15.97 -75.63
N GLU A 431 -79.63 17.20 -75.47
CA GLU A 431 -80.36 18.42 -75.80
C GLU A 431 -80.62 18.53 -77.32
N GLU A 432 -79.64 18.22 -78.16
CA GLU A 432 -79.74 18.37 -79.61
C GLU A 432 -80.54 17.24 -80.29
N ALA A 433 -80.31 16.00 -79.88
CA ALA A 433 -80.84 14.80 -80.56
C ALA A 433 -81.83 14.00 -79.71
N GLY A 434 -81.89 14.22 -78.40
CA GLY A 434 -82.68 13.41 -77.46
C GLY A 434 -84.18 13.39 -77.75
N GLU A 435 -84.77 14.52 -78.13
CA GLU A 435 -86.22 14.62 -78.45
C GLU A 435 -86.63 13.76 -79.66
N TRP A 436 -85.68 13.45 -80.54
CA TRP A 436 -85.92 12.66 -81.76
C TRP A 436 -85.64 11.16 -81.56
N LEU A 437 -85.09 10.77 -80.40
CA LEU A 437 -84.72 9.40 -80.10
C LEU A 437 -85.88 8.69 -79.38
N PRO A 438 -86.38 7.56 -79.91
CA PRO A 438 -87.44 6.79 -79.25
C PRO A 438 -86.99 6.29 -77.88
N GLU A 439 -87.88 6.42 -76.87
CA GLU A 439 -87.67 5.83 -75.55
C GLU A 439 -87.38 4.33 -75.70
N GLY A 440 -86.18 3.90 -75.30
CA GLY A 440 -85.75 2.49 -75.33
C GLY A 440 -84.78 2.09 -76.45
N LEU A 441 -84.38 2.99 -77.36
CA LEU A 441 -83.38 2.66 -78.40
C LEU A 441 -82.01 2.30 -77.78
N CYS A 442 -81.62 2.98 -76.71
CA CYS A 442 -80.40 2.71 -75.95
C CYS A 442 -80.65 2.95 -74.46
N PRO A 443 -80.89 1.89 -73.66
CA PRO A 443 -81.21 2.02 -72.23
C PRO A 443 -80.17 2.75 -71.39
N GLY A 444 -78.89 2.68 -71.77
CA GLY A 444 -77.78 3.34 -71.05
C GLY A 444 -77.45 4.75 -71.55
N MET A 445 -78.26 5.32 -72.43
CA MET A 445 -78.01 6.65 -72.99
C MET A 445 -78.03 7.76 -71.92
N ALA A 446 -78.77 7.56 -70.82
CA ALA A 446 -78.82 8.47 -69.69
C ALA A 446 -77.90 8.05 -68.52
N ASP A 447 -77.11 6.98 -68.67
CA ASP A 447 -76.21 6.54 -67.61
C ASP A 447 -75.08 7.55 -67.43
N PRO A 448 -74.70 7.88 -66.17
CA PRO A 448 -73.57 8.76 -65.93
C PRO A 448 -72.26 8.13 -66.45
N PRO A 449 -71.25 8.93 -66.85
CA PRO A 449 -69.98 8.37 -67.31
C PRO A 449 -69.22 7.64 -66.17
N GLU A 450 -68.30 6.75 -66.57
CA GLU A 450 -67.72 5.75 -65.67
C GLU A 450 -66.95 6.32 -64.47
N ARG A 451 -67.22 5.68 -63.33
CA ARG A 451 -66.63 5.73 -61.99
C ARG A 451 -65.22 5.16 -61.79
N TRP A 452 -64.11 5.87 -61.98
CA TRP A 452 -62.78 5.35 -61.57
C TRP A 452 -62.39 5.82 -60.16
N ASP A 453 -62.07 4.88 -59.28
CA ASP A 453 -61.53 5.13 -57.93
C ASP A 453 -60.13 4.50 -57.83
N VAL A 454 -59.09 5.32 -57.60
CA VAL A 454 -57.71 4.84 -57.41
C VAL A 454 -57.44 4.66 -55.92
N ARG A 455 -56.94 3.49 -55.51
CA ARG A 455 -56.59 3.23 -54.09
C ARG A 455 -55.24 2.54 -53.96
N PRO A 456 -54.44 2.86 -52.94
CA PRO A 456 -53.19 2.15 -52.68
C PRO A 456 -53.48 0.69 -52.31
N ALA A 457 -52.69 -0.23 -52.86
CA ALA A 457 -52.87 -1.68 -52.70
C ALA A 457 -52.47 -2.23 -51.31
N GLY A 458 -51.94 -1.39 -50.41
CA GLY A 458 -51.61 -1.76 -49.04
C GLY A 458 -51.57 -0.54 -48.11
N LEU A 459 -51.91 -0.75 -46.83
CA LEU A 459 -51.63 0.23 -45.78
C LEU A 459 -50.18 0.09 -45.36
N GLU A 460 -49.29 0.91 -45.92
CA GLU A 460 -48.08 1.24 -45.20
C GLU A 460 -48.47 2.21 -44.09
N SER A 461 -48.45 1.75 -42.84
CA SER A 461 -48.59 2.63 -41.68
C SER A 461 -47.45 3.65 -41.69
N GLY A 462 -47.77 4.87 -42.13
CA GLY A 462 -46.83 5.98 -42.15
C GLY A 462 -46.47 6.37 -40.74
N VAL A 463 -45.16 6.48 -40.48
CA VAL A 463 -44.67 7.09 -39.25
C VAL A 463 -44.55 8.59 -39.50
N ASP A 464 -45.35 9.37 -38.77
CA ASP A 464 -45.28 10.83 -38.82
C ASP A 464 -44.11 11.29 -37.96
N LEU A 465 -43.16 11.96 -38.62
CA LEU A 465 -41.99 12.55 -37.97
C LEU A 465 -42.10 14.07 -37.91
N PRO A 466 -41.76 14.68 -36.75
CA PRO A 466 -41.66 16.13 -36.64
C PRO A 466 -40.58 16.69 -37.58
N GLU A 467 -40.93 17.70 -38.38
CA GLU A 467 -40.01 18.31 -39.35
C GLU A 467 -38.76 18.90 -38.69
N ASP A 468 -38.88 19.44 -37.49
CA ASP A 468 -37.76 20.05 -36.78
C ASP A 468 -36.74 19.03 -36.28
N LEU A 469 -37.16 17.81 -35.93
CA LEU A 469 -36.26 16.70 -35.61
C LEU A 469 -35.43 16.30 -36.83
N VAL A 470 -36.07 16.17 -37.99
CA VAL A 470 -35.41 15.86 -39.26
C VAL A 470 -34.43 16.98 -39.65
N LEU A 471 -34.85 18.25 -39.53
CA LEU A 471 -34.00 19.40 -39.84
C LEU A 471 -32.80 19.53 -38.89
N ALA A 472 -32.98 19.23 -37.60
CA ALA A 472 -31.88 19.24 -36.63
C ALA A 472 -30.81 18.19 -36.97
N LEU A 473 -31.22 17.00 -37.40
CA LEU A 473 -30.30 15.93 -37.80
C LEU A 473 -29.62 16.21 -39.14
N ILE A 474 -30.33 16.78 -40.12
CA ILE A 474 -29.73 17.20 -41.38
C ILE A 474 -28.62 18.23 -41.10
N ARG A 475 -28.89 19.24 -40.25
CA ARG A 475 -27.87 20.23 -39.86
C ARG A 475 -26.64 19.61 -39.20
N LYS A 476 -26.84 18.63 -38.32
CA LYS A 476 -25.74 17.89 -37.67
C LYS A 476 -24.97 17.00 -38.65
N SER A 477 -25.59 16.49 -39.71
CA SER A 477 -24.92 15.66 -40.72
C SER A 477 -24.10 16.45 -41.75
N THR A 478 -24.41 17.74 -41.92
CA THR A 478 -23.75 18.65 -42.86
C THR A 478 -22.64 19.51 -42.25
N ALA A 479 -22.53 19.52 -40.92
CA ALA A 479 -21.48 20.18 -40.15
C ALA A 479 -20.42 19.14 -39.76
#